data_AF-A0AAV6YVH2-F1
#
_entry.id   AF-A0AAV6YVH2-F1
#
_cell.length_a   1.000
_cell.length_b   1.000
_cell.length_c   1.000
_cell.angle_alpha   90.00
_cell.angle_beta   90.00
_cell.angle_gamma   90.00
#
_symmetry.space_group_name_H-M   'P 1'
#
loop_
_entity.id
_entity.type
_entity.pdbx_description
1 polymer ?
#
loop_
_entity_poly.entity_id
_entity_poly.type
_entity_poly.pdbx_seq_one_letter_code
_entity_poly.pdbx_strand_id
1 'polypeptide(L)'
;GGLAAVIYTDTLQTVIMVVGAFILMFISFNEVGWYPGLEEKYMQAIPKITVPNTTCHLPRSDAFHMLRNPITGDLPWPGLIFGLTIIATWVWCADQ
;
A
#
# COMPACT_ATOMS: atom_id res chain seq x y z
N GLY A 1 -31.28 -14.20 -18.92
CA GLY A 1 -30.80 -13.05 -18.15
C GLY A 1 -30.13 -13.48 -16.86
N GLY A 2 -28.95 -14.10 -16.94
CA GLY A 2 -28.14 -14.50 -15.77
C GLY A 2 -26.98 -13.53 -15.50
N LEU A 3 -26.30 -13.07 -16.55
CA LEU A 3 -25.18 -12.12 -16.47
C LEU A 3 -25.54 -10.80 -15.76
N ALA A 4 -26.71 -10.21 -16.07
CA ALA A 4 -27.12 -8.96 -15.44
C ALA A 4 -27.42 -9.11 -13.93
N ALA A 5 -27.96 -10.26 -13.51
CA ALA A 5 -28.21 -10.53 -12.10
C ALA A 5 -26.90 -10.68 -11.31
N VAL A 6 -25.90 -11.35 -11.90
CA VAL A 6 -24.56 -11.49 -11.31
C VAL A 6 -23.86 -10.13 -11.17
N ILE A 7 -23.92 -9.30 -12.21
CA ILE A 7 -23.33 -7.94 -12.17
C ILE A 7 -23.99 -7.09 -11.09
N TYR A 8 -25.31 -7.17 -10.96
CA TYR A 8 -26.04 -6.43 -9.93
C TYR A 8 -25.63 -6.85 -8.51
N THR A 9 -25.48 -8.17 -8.28
CA THR A 9 -25.03 -8.68 -6.97
C THR A 9 -23.59 -8.34 -6.65
N ASP A 10 -22.69 -8.40 -7.64
CA ASP A 10 -21.26 -8.06 -7.47
C ASP A 10 -21.08 -6.56 -7.17
N THR A 11 -21.83 -5.71 -7.87
CA THR A 11 -21.84 -4.25 -7.65
C THR A 11 -22.35 -3.90 -6.24
N LEU A 12 -23.42 -4.57 -5.78
CA LEU A 12 -23.95 -4.33 -4.45
C LEU A 12 -22.97 -4.79 -3.36
N GLN A 13 -22.34 -5.95 -3.53
CA GLN A 13 -21.33 -6.46 -2.61
C GLN A 13 -20.13 -5.52 -2.52
N THR A 14 -19.63 -5.03 -3.66
CA THR A 14 -18.51 -4.08 -3.67
C THR A 14 -18.86 -2.79 -2.93
N VAL A 15 -20.07 -2.24 -3.11
CA VAL A 15 -20.51 -1.06 -2.35
C VAL A 15 -20.50 -1.31 -0.83
N ILE A 16 -21.04 -2.44 -0.37
CA ILE A 16 -21.05 -2.79 1.06
C ILE A 16 -19.62 -2.91 1.61
N MET A 17 -18.74 -3.59 0.87
CA MET A 17 -17.33 -3.77 1.26
C MET A 17 -16.58 -2.43 1.36
N VAL A 18 -16.81 -1.54 0.39
CA VAL A 18 -16.18 -0.21 0.36
C VAL A 18 -16.62 0.63 1.56
N VAL A 19 -17.92 0.65 1.87
CA VAL A 19 -18.44 1.36 3.05
C VAL A 19 -17.85 0.80 4.35
N GLY A 20 -17.80 -0.53 4.49
CA GLY A 20 -17.18 -1.18 5.65
C GLY A 20 -15.70 -0.82 5.81
N ALA A 21 -14.94 -0.80 4.70
CA ALA A 21 -13.54 -0.42 4.71
C ALA A 21 -13.33 1.04 5.15
N PHE A 22 -14.18 1.98 4.70
CA PHE A 22 -14.11 3.36 5.15
C PHE A 22 -14.39 3.52 6.64
N ILE A 23 -15.40 2.83 7.17
CA ILE A 23 -15.71 2.87 8.61
C ILE A 23 -14.51 2.37 9.43
N LEU A 24 -13.94 1.22 9.06
CA LEU A 24 -12.77 0.64 9.74
C LEU A 24 -11.55 1.55 9.62
N MET A 25 -11.35 2.18 8.47
CA MET A 25 -10.29 3.16 8.23
C MET A 25 -10.41 4.32 9.23
N PHE A 26 -11.58 4.95 9.35
CA PHE A 26 -11.76 6.08 10.26
C PHE A 26 -11.52 5.71 11.72
N ILE A 27 -12.03 4.57 12.18
CA ILE A 27 -11.80 4.09 13.55
C ILE A 27 -10.30 3.88 13.80
N SER A 28 -9.60 3.24 12.85
CA SER A 28 -8.16 2.96 12.97
C SER A 28 -7.33 4.26 13.00
N PHE A 29 -7.64 5.23 12.12
CA PHE A 29 -6.94 6.51 12.12
C PHE A 29 -7.18 7.32 13.40
N ASN A 30 -8.38 7.21 13.98
CA ASN A 30 -8.69 7.87 15.25
C ASN A 30 -7.86 7.28 16.41
N GLU A 31 -7.73 5.95 16.48
CA GLU A 31 -6.96 5.27 17.53
C GLU A 31 -5.45 5.55 17.42
N VAL A 32 -4.92 5.66 16.20
CA VAL A 32 -3.49 5.91 15.95
C VAL A 32 -3.08 7.37 16.21
N GLY A 33 -4.04 8.30 16.33
CA GLY A 33 -3.76 9.72 16.49
C GLY A 33 -3.49 10.43 15.16
N TRP A 34 -4.18 9.99 14.10
CA TRP A 34 -4.08 10.53 12.73
C TRP A 34 -2.66 10.44 12.15
N TYR A 35 -2.37 11.24 11.12
CA TYR A 35 -1.08 11.28 10.44
C TYR A 35 0.14 11.48 11.37
N PRO A 36 0.16 12.45 12.32
CA PRO A 36 1.33 12.65 13.17
C PRO A 36 1.56 11.48 14.14
N GLY A 37 0.49 10.90 14.68
CA GLY A 37 0.59 9.72 15.53
C GLY A 37 1.07 8.49 14.77
N LEU A 38 0.67 8.34 13.50
CA LEU A 38 1.16 7.28 12.62
C LEU A 38 2.66 7.39 12.37
N GLU A 39 3.15 8.60 12.06
CA GLU A 39 4.57 8.86 11.83
C GLU A 39 5.42 8.54 13.07
N GLU A 40 4.99 9.02 14.23
CA GLU A 40 5.69 8.77 15.49
C GLU A 40 5.70 7.27 15.85
N LYS A 41 4.55 6.60 15.81
CA LYS A 41 4.41 5.18 16.16
C LYS A 41 5.16 4.27 15.20
N TYR A 42 5.20 4.63 13.92
CA TYR A 42 5.94 3.87 12.91
C TYR A 42 7.45 3.93 13.16
N MET A 43 8.00 5.10 13.48
CA MET A 43 9.43 5.25 13.81
C MET A 43 9.82 4.58 15.13
N GLN A 44 8.86 4.37 16.03
CA GLN A 44 9.07 3.66 17.31
C GLN A 44 8.86 2.14 17.21
N ALA A 45 8.39 1.62 16.07
CA ALA A 45 8.09 0.20 15.86
C ALA A 45 9.36 -0.65 15.61
N ILE A 46 10.30 -0.66 16.57
CA ILE A 46 11.54 -1.44 16.49
C ILE A 46 11.31 -2.85 17.08
N PRO A 47 11.65 -3.93 16.35
CA PRO A 47 11.49 -5.29 16.86
C PRO A 47 12.43 -5.58 18.04
N LYS A 48 11.94 -6.33 19.04
CA LYS A 48 12.71 -6.71 20.23
C LYS A 48 13.85 -7.69 19.95
N ILE A 49 13.78 -8.41 18.84
CA ILE A 49 14.81 -9.37 18.41
C ILE A 49 15.43 -8.81 17.15
N THR A 50 16.68 -8.38 17.24
CA THR A 50 17.43 -7.78 16.14
C THR A 50 18.65 -8.63 15.85
N VAL A 51 18.85 -9.00 14.58
CA VAL A 51 20.10 -9.66 14.17
C VAL A 51 21.23 -8.64 14.28
N PRO A 52 22.29 -8.90 15.08
CA PRO A 52 23.42 -7.99 15.15
C PRO A 52 24.06 -7.89 13.75
N ASN A 53 24.50 -6.68 13.38
CA ASN A 53 25.21 -6.37 12.12
C ASN A 53 24.33 -6.07 10.87
N THR A 54 23.01 -5.84 11.01
CA THR A 54 22.20 -5.36 9.87
C THR A 54 21.24 -4.22 10.27
N THR A 55 21.16 -3.19 9.44
CA THR A 55 20.21 -2.06 9.57
C THR A 55 18.80 -2.39 9.07
N CYS A 56 18.58 -3.62 8.56
CA CYS A 56 17.32 -4.08 7.96
C CYS A 56 16.09 -4.02 8.90
N HIS A 57 16.31 -3.92 10.20
CA HIS A 57 15.26 -3.96 11.23
C HIS A 57 14.85 -2.59 11.77
N LEU A 58 15.51 -1.51 11.32
CA LEU A 58 15.18 -0.16 11.76
C LEU A 58 14.21 0.50 10.78
N PRO A 59 13.23 1.29 11.27
CA PRO A 59 12.37 2.08 10.41
C PRO A 59 13.23 3.09 9.64
N ARG A 60 13.09 3.05 8.31
CA ARG A 60 13.88 3.86 7.39
C ARG A 60 13.37 5.29 7.38
N SER A 61 14.25 6.28 7.33
CA SER A 61 13.89 7.70 7.34
C SER A 61 13.12 8.16 6.09
N ASP A 62 13.19 7.43 4.98
CA ASP A 62 12.43 7.66 3.74
C ASP A 62 11.16 6.78 3.64
N ALA A 63 10.73 6.11 4.72
CA ALA A 63 9.59 5.18 4.67
C ALA A 63 8.27 5.82 4.22
N PHE A 64 8.09 7.12 4.47
CA PHE A 64 6.91 7.87 4.02
C PHE A 64 7.03 8.43 2.59
N HIS A 65 8.18 8.26 1.93
CA HIS A 65 8.37 8.65 0.54
C HIS A 65 8.07 7.45 -0.36
N MET A 66 6.85 7.41 -0.90
CA MET A 66 6.42 6.33 -1.80
C MET A 66 7.26 6.27 -3.08
N LEU A 67 7.61 7.44 -3.64
CA LEU A 67 8.55 7.56 -4.75
C LEU A 67 9.95 7.83 -4.19
N ARG A 68 10.80 6.81 -4.23
CA ARG A 68 12.17 6.93 -3.72
C ARG A 68 13.04 7.75 -4.66
N ASN A 69 14.16 8.22 -4.12
CA ASN A 69 15.12 9.04 -4.84
C ASN A 69 15.49 8.43 -6.21
N PRO A 70 15.51 9.22 -7.30
CA PRO A 70 15.73 8.72 -8.66
C PRO A 70 17.10 8.07 -8.89
N ILE A 71 18.11 8.38 -8.06
CA ILE A 71 19.50 8.00 -8.34
C ILE A 71 20.06 7.11 -7.23
N THR A 72 19.77 7.40 -5.96
CA THR A 72 20.36 6.69 -4.81
C THR A 72 19.39 5.75 -4.10
N GLY A 73 18.11 5.72 -4.50
CA GLY A 73 17.12 4.83 -3.91
C GLY A 73 17.27 3.40 -4.43
N ASP A 74 17.14 2.40 -3.54
CA ASP A 74 17.13 0.98 -3.94
C ASP A 74 16.06 0.66 -5.00
N LEU A 75 14.97 1.44 -5.01
CA LEU A 75 13.87 1.33 -5.95
C LEU A 75 13.59 2.71 -6.57
N PRO A 76 14.38 3.14 -7.57
CA PRO A 76 14.28 4.48 -8.11
C PRO A 76 12.94 4.68 -8.83
N TRP A 77 12.26 5.79 -8.54
CA TRP A 77 10.94 6.06 -9.09
C TRP A 77 10.85 6.02 -10.62
N PRO A 78 11.86 6.42 -11.43
CA PRO A 78 11.75 6.35 -12.87
C PRO A 78 11.65 4.89 -13.35
N GLY A 79 12.45 3.99 -12.77
CA GLY A 79 12.36 2.57 -13.08
C GLY A 79 11.01 1.98 -12.69
N LEU A 80 10.44 2.44 -11.57
CA LEU A 80 9.12 2.02 -11.13
C LEU A 80 8.02 2.47 -12.09
N ILE A 81 8.01 3.75 -12.46
CA ILE A 81 6.98 4.33 -13.32
C ILE A 81 7.10 3.85 -14.76
N PHE A 82 8.30 3.81 -15.34
CA PHE A 82 8.45 3.46 -16.76
C PHE A 82 8.62 1.96 -16.97
N GLY A 83 9.21 1.22 -16.03
CA GLY A 83 9.42 -0.21 -16.18
C GLY A 83 8.17 -1.03 -15.82
N LEU A 84 7.66 -0.87 -14.60
CA LEU A 84 6.56 -1.72 -14.12
C LEU A 84 5.23 -1.43 -14.81
N THR A 85 4.93 -0.18 -15.17
CA THR A 85 3.66 0.14 -15.84
C THR A 85 3.57 -0.49 -17.22
N ILE A 86 4.67 -0.50 -17.98
CA ILE A 86 4.76 -1.11 -19.31
C ILE A 86 4.60 -2.63 -19.21
N ILE A 87 5.30 -3.27 -18.26
CA ILE A 87 5.18 -4.72 -18.04
C ILE A 87 3.76 -5.09 -17.61
N ALA A 88 3.18 -4.36 -16.65
CA ALA A 88 1.82 -4.62 -16.18
C ALA A 88 0.78 -4.48 -17.30
N THR A 89 0.92 -3.46 -18.14
CA THR A 89 0.04 -3.27 -19.32
C THR A 89 0.21 -4.42 -20.30
N TRP A 90 1.44 -4.86 -20.56
CA TRP A 90 1.70 -5.98 -21.45
C TRP A 90 1.10 -7.29 -20.94
N VAL A 91 1.28 -7.61 -19.64
CA VAL A 91 0.69 -8.80 -19.02
C VAL A 91 -0.84 -8.74 -19.08
N TRP A 92 -1.44 -7.59 -18.79
CA TRP A 92 -2.89 -7.39 -18.91
C TRP A 92 -3.38 -7.66 -20.34
N CYS A 93 -2.68 -7.14 -21.35
CA CYS A 93 -3.01 -7.38 -22.75
C CYS A 93 -2.80 -8.84 -23.19
N ALA A 94 -1.95 -9.60 -22.49
CA ALA A 94 -1.70 -11.01 -22.78
C ALA A 94 -2.68 -11.95 -22.04
N ASP A 95 -3.29 -11.50 -20.95
CA ASP A 95 -4.28 -12.25 -20.16
C ASP A 95 -5.72 -12.10 -20.70
N GLN A 96 -5.96 -11.11 -21.56
CA GLN A 96 -7.22 -10.92 -22.29
C GLN A 96 -7.32 -11.81 -23.53
#